data_AF-A0A076L532-F1
#
_entry.id   AF-A0A076L532-F1
#
_cell.length_a   1.000
_cell.length_b   1.000
_cell.length_c   1.000
_cell.angle_alpha   90.00
_cell.angle_beta   90.00
_cell.angle_gamma   90.00
#
_symmetry.space_group_name_H-M   'P 1'
#
loop_
_entity.id
_entity.type
_entity.pdbx_description
1 polymer ?
#
loop_
_entity_poly.entity_id
_entity_poly.type
_entity_poly.pdbx_seq_one_letter_code
_entity_poly.pdbx_strand_id
1 'polypeptide(L)'
;AHGTGTPTGDPIEMRAIGSVFGPYHSSQHPLYVGSVKANIGHLEGGSGLAGVIKTILAIEKGVIPPNALFRQINPNIPIDVYNVAVPTKCVPWPRPGLRRASVNSFGQGGTNCHVILDDASSYLQSQGLVGHHNCTLATTASTQSGVNGKTNGLNGAHKALEAHSINISKFDDVETNMTRLLVWSAPDSGAADRLIQAQRTFYQTSIAKRPQKLDQLAYTLAEARTRFSWRSFALVDDETEDFMDDTRLPRQKPTRESAAQLGVAFIFTGQGAQWN
;
A
#
# COMPACT_ATOMS: atom_id res chain seq x y z
N ALA A 1 5.59 -10.90 -17.79
CA ALA A 1 6.08 -10.94 -19.18
C ALA A 1 6.18 -9.53 -19.75
N HIS A 2 7.05 -9.33 -20.74
CA HIS A 2 7.10 -8.16 -21.58
C HIS A 2 5.82 -8.10 -22.43
N GLY A 3 5.42 -9.20 -23.08
CA GLY A 3 4.09 -9.49 -23.61
C GLY A 3 3.47 -8.32 -24.36
N THR A 4 4.00 -8.02 -25.54
CA THR A 4 3.57 -6.89 -26.38
C THR A 4 2.50 -7.27 -27.39
N GLY A 5 2.10 -8.54 -27.46
CA GLY A 5 1.11 -9.00 -28.43
C GLY A 5 1.71 -9.18 -29.82
N THR A 6 3.04 -9.20 -29.95
CA THR A 6 3.69 -9.34 -31.25
C THR A 6 3.68 -10.81 -31.69
N PRO A 7 3.31 -11.13 -32.95
CA PRO A 7 3.21 -12.51 -33.42
C PRO A 7 4.51 -13.32 -33.26
N THR A 8 5.66 -12.65 -33.34
CA THR A 8 6.99 -13.27 -33.24
C THR A 8 7.57 -13.14 -31.83
N GLY A 9 7.42 -12.00 -31.17
CA GLY A 9 8.05 -11.76 -29.87
C GLY A 9 7.42 -12.58 -28.75
N ASP A 10 6.08 -12.69 -28.72
CA ASP A 10 5.39 -13.42 -27.65
C ASP A 10 5.75 -14.93 -27.63
N PRO A 11 5.81 -15.66 -28.76
CA PRO A 11 6.32 -17.03 -28.77
C PRO A 11 7.77 -17.17 -28.32
N ILE A 12 8.65 -16.22 -28.68
CA ILE A 12 10.05 -16.23 -28.25
C ILE A 12 10.15 -16.03 -26.74
N GLU A 13 9.41 -15.06 -26.19
CA GLU A 13 9.37 -14.83 -24.74
C GLU A 13 8.82 -16.05 -23.99
N MET A 14 7.70 -16.62 -24.45
CA MET A 14 7.11 -17.79 -23.78
C MET A 14 8.01 -19.02 -23.85
N ARG A 15 8.74 -19.22 -24.96
CA ARG A 15 9.75 -20.27 -25.04
C ARG A 15 10.86 -20.06 -24.01
N ALA A 16 11.35 -18.83 -23.86
CA ALA A 16 12.39 -18.52 -22.87
C ALA A 16 11.88 -18.78 -21.43
N ILE A 17 10.66 -18.33 -21.11
CA ILE A 17 10.03 -18.59 -19.82
C ILE A 17 9.86 -20.10 -19.58
N GLY A 18 9.29 -20.81 -20.54
CA GLY A 18 9.08 -22.26 -20.46
C GLY A 18 10.38 -23.05 -20.30
N SER A 19 11.44 -22.64 -20.99
CA SER A 19 12.75 -23.32 -20.92
C SER A 19 13.41 -23.16 -19.54
N VAL A 20 13.24 -21.99 -18.90
CA VAL A 20 13.86 -21.70 -17.60
C VAL A 20 13.02 -22.21 -16.44
N PHE A 21 11.71 -21.95 -16.46
CA PHE A 21 10.84 -22.22 -15.32
C PHE A 21 9.98 -23.47 -15.47
N GLY A 22 9.72 -23.91 -16.71
CA GLY A 22 8.87 -25.07 -17.00
C GLY A 22 9.28 -26.37 -16.28
N PRO A 23 10.59 -26.70 -16.16
CA PRO A 23 11.04 -27.88 -15.42
C PRO A 23 10.69 -27.87 -13.92
N TYR A 24 10.41 -26.70 -13.35
CA TYR A 24 10.07 -26.52 -11.93
C TYR A 24 8.56 -26.34 -11.68
N HIS A 25 7.75 -26.47 -12.73
CA HIS A 25 6.29 -26.34 -12.70
C HIS A 25 5.63 -27.57 -13.32
N SER A 26 4.30 -27.67 -13.20
CA SER A 26 3.51 -28.73 -13.83
C SER A 26 2.18 -28.20 -14.34
N SER A 27 1.44 -28.98 -15.12
CA SER A 27 0.10 -28.62 -15.58
C SER A 27 -0.89 -28.35 -14.43
N GLN A 28 -0.72 -29.01 -13.29
CA GLN A 28 -1.53 -28.82 -12.09
C GLN A 28 -1.11 -27.57 -11.28
N HIS A 29 0.17 -27.19 -11.37
CA HIS A 29 0.74 -26.03 -10.69
C HIS A 29 1.53 -25.17 -11.69
N PRO A 30 0.85 -24.54 -12.66
CA PRO A 30 1.52 -23.84 -13.74
C PRO A 30 2.15 -22.55 -13.24
N LEU A 31 3.15 -22.07 -13.97
CA LEU A 31 3.63 -20.71 -13.80
C LEU A 31 2.63 -19.75 -14.45
N TYR A 32 2.05 -18.85 -13.66
CA TYR A 32 1.16 -17.83 -14.20
C TYR A 32 1.96 -16.73 -14.89
N VAL A 33 1.64 -16.47 -16.16
CA VAL A 33 2.31 -15.46 -16.99
C VAL A 33 1.30 -14.41 -17.43
N GLY A 34 1.59 -13.16 -17.09
CA GLY A 34 0.75 -12.02 -17.47
C GLY A 34 1.55 -10.78 -17.89
N SER A 35 0.86 -9.86 -18.56
CA SER A 35 1.40 -8.56 -18.98
C SER A 35 0.44 -7.44 -18.53
N VAL A 36 0.98 -6.31 -18.08
CA VAL A 36 0.17 -5.12 -17.78
C VAL A 36 -0.30 -4.41 -19.05
N LYS A 37 0.42 -4.62 -20.17
CA LYS A 37 0.18 -3.94 -21.44
C LYS A 37 -1.18 -4.27 -22.04
N ALA A 38 -1.70 -5.46 -21.73
CA ALA A 38 -3.04 -5.87 -22.08
C ALA A 38 -4.13 -4.94 -21.51
N ASN A 39 -3.87 -4.31 -20.36
CA ASN A 39 -4.83 -3.45 -19.65
C ASN A 39 -4.65 -1.96 -19.97
N ILE A 40 -3.41 -1.49 -20.10
CA ILE A 40 -3.09 -0.05 -20.19
C ILE A 40 -2.27 0.33 -21.44
N GLY A 41 -2.05 -0.62 -22.35
CA GLY A 41 -1.21 -0.42 -23.53
C GLY A 41 0.28 -0.53 -23.25
N HIS A 42 1.07 -0.42 -24.33
CA HIS A 42 2.52 -0.40 -24.25
C HIS A 42 3.02 1.02 -23.99
N LEU A 43 3.54 1.29 -22.79
CA LEU A 43 3.98 2.62 -22.37
C LEU A 43 5.43 2.95 -22.76
N GLU A 44 5.97 2.27 -23.77
CA GLU A 44 7.39 2.31 -24.14
C GLU A 44 8.33 2.27 -22.93
N GLY A 45 9.16 3.30 -22.71
CA GLY A 45 10.09 3.40 -21.58
C GLY A 45 9.44 3.26 -20.20
N GLY A 46 8.15 3.57 -20.06
CA GLY A 46 7.38 3.38 -18.82
C GLY A 46 6.91 1.93 -18.57
N SER A 47 7.06 1.03 -19.55
CA SER A 47 6.46 -0.31 -19.50
C SER A 47 7.05 -1.20 -18.42
N GLY A 48 8.36 -1.09 -18.17
CA GLY A 48 9.02 -1.86 -17.12
C GLY A 48 8.47 -1.49 -15.74
N LEU A 49 8.39 -0.19 -15.45
CA LEU A 49 7.87 0.32 -14.18
C LEU A 49 6.39 -0.02 -13.99
N ALA A 50 5.57 0.09 -15.04
CA ALA A 50 4.18 -0.35 -14.96
C ALA A 50 4.04 -1.85 -14.64
N GLY A 51 4.95 -2.68 -15.19
CA GLY A 51 5.06 -4.10 -14.84
C GLY A 51 5.43 -4.31 -13.37
N VAL A 52 6.39 -3.55 -12.84
CA VAL A 52 6.76 -3.58 -11.42
C VAL A 52 5.58 -3.18 -10.53
N ILE A 53 4.87 -2.11 -10.85
CA ILE A 53 3.70 -1.66 -10.07
C ILE A 53 2.60 -2.74 -10.05
N LYS A 54 2.27 -3.33 -11.22
CA LYS A 54 1.32 -4.46 -11.29
C LYS A 54 1.75 -5.59 -10.36
N THR A 55 3.03 -5.95 -10.38
CA THR A 55 3.56 -7.06 -9.60
C THR A 55 3.57 -6.76 -8.10
N ILE A 56 3.97 -5.56 -7.66
CA ILE A 56 3.90 -5.15 -6.26
C ILE A 56 2.47 -5.28 -5.75
N LEU A 57 1.48 -4.74 -6.47
CA LEU A 57 0.07 -4.82 -6.07
C LEU A 57 -0.43 -6.27 -6.04
N ALA A 58 -0.04 -7.10 -7.01
CA ALA A 58 -0.43 -8.52 -7.04
C ALA A 58 0.13 -9.31 -5.85
N ILE A 59 1.41 -9.11 -5.54
CA ILE A 59 2.12 -9.74 -4.41
C ILE A 59 1.55 -9.27 -3.07
N GLU A 60 1.38 -7.95 -2.91
CA GLU A 60 0.79 -7.37 -1.69
C GLU A 60 -0.61 -7.92 -1.46
N LYS A 61 -1.47 -7.93 -2.48
CA LYS A 61 -2.85 -8.43 -2.32
C LYS A 61 -2.95 -9.95 -2.29
N GLY A 62 -1.90 -10.67 -2.69
CA GLY A 62 -1.92 -12.13 -2.79
C GLY A 62 -2.88 -12.62 -3.88
N VAL A 63 -3.00 -11.87 -4.97
CA VAL A 63 -3.91 -12.17 -6.08
C VAL A 63 -3.20 -11.88 -7.40
N ILE A 64 -3.26 -12.84 -8.32
CA ILE A 64 -2.76 -12.71 -9.69
C ILE A 64 -3.90 -12.16 -10.55
N PRO A 65 -3.81 -10.91 -11.07
CA PRO A 65 -4.89 -10.32 -11.86
C PRO A 65 -4.96 -10.93 -13.26
N PRO A 66 -6.15 -10.89 -13.90
CA PRO A 66 -6.32 -11.39 -15.25
C PRO A 66 -5.55 -10.55 -16.29
N ASN A 67 -5.18 -11.18 -17.40
CA ASN A 67 -4.75 -10.49 -18.61
C ASN A 67 -5.99 -10.06 -19.40
N ALA A 68 -6.17 -8.75 -19.55
CA ALA A 68 -7.25 -8.22 -20.37
C ALA A 68 -7.12 -8.67 -21.84
N LEU A 69 -8.25 -8.72 -22.55
CA LEU A 69 -8.34 -9.07 -23.98
C LEU A 69 -7.84 -10.46 -24.39
N PHE A 70 -7.30 -11.27 -23.47
CA PHE A 70 -6.86 -12.62 -23.75
C PHE A 70 -8.06 -13.58 -23.88
N ARG A 71 -8.24 -14.15 -25.08
CA ARG A 71 -9.34 -15.09 -25.38
C ARG A 71 -8.83 -16.49 -25.72
N GLN A 72 -7.82 -16.56 -26.57
CA GLN A 72 -7.27 -17.81 -27.07
C GLN A 72 -5.74 -17.68 -27.12
N ILE A 73 -5.06 -18.77 -26.75
CA ILE A 73 -3.60 -18.84 -26.84
C ILE A 73 -3.17 -18.87 -28.30
N ASN A 74 -2.06 -18.20 -28.62
CA ASN A 74 -1.44 -18.29 -29.93
C ASN A 74 -0.98 -19.74 -30.18
N PRO A 75 -1.38 -20.41 -31.29
CA PRO A 75 -1.01 -21.80 -31.57
C PRO A 75 0.49 -22.08 -31.61
N ASN A 76 1.32 -21.06 -31.85
CA ASN A 76 2.79 -21.17 -31.83
C ASN A 76 3.38 -21.24 -30.41
N ILE A 77 2.54 -21.19 -29.37
CA ILE A 77 2.94 -21.24 -27.96
C ILE A 77 2.42 -22.55 -27.37
N PRO A 78 3.25 -23.60 -27.27
CA PRO A 78 2.87 -24.87 -26.66
C PRO A 78 2.82 -24.73 -25.13
N ILE A 79 1.76 -24.08 -24.64
CA ILE A 79 1.58 -23.69 -23.24
C ILE A 79 1.63 -24.88 -22.26
N ASP A 80 1.07 -26.02 -22.68
CA ASP A 80 1.06 -27.26 -21.89
C ASP A 80 2.46 -27.86 -21.74
N VAL A 81 3.32 -27.72 -22.76
CA VAL A 81 4.72 -28.17 -22.72
C VAL A 81 5.55 -27.25 -21.82
N TYR A 82 5.24 -25.96 -21.81
CA TYR A 82 5.96 -24.98 -21.01
C TYR A 82 5.52 -24.92 -19.54
N ASN A 83 4.46 -25.66 -19.15
CA ASN A 83 3.86 -25.60 -17.82
C ASN A 83 3.53 -24.16 -17.39
N VAL A 84 3.04 -23.32 -18.33
CA VAL A 84 2.62 -21.94 -18.06
C VAL A 84 1.11 -21.79 -18.20
N ALA A 85 0.53 -20.75 -17.59
CA ALA A 85 -0.88 -20.41 -17.73
C ALA A 85 -1.07 -18.90 -17.83
N VAL A 86 -1.99 -18.43 -18.68
CA VAL A 86 -2.35 -17.02 -18.77
C VAL A 86 -3.68 -16.79 -18.04
N PRO A 87 -3.71 -16.00 -16.95
CA PRO A 87 -4.91 -15.85 -16.13
C PRO A 87 -5.98 -15.05 -16.87
N THR A 88 -7.20 -15.58 -16.96
CA THR A 88 -8.40 -14.89 -17.51
C THR A 88 -9.34 -14.37 -16.43
N LYS A 89 -9.11 -14.76 -15.18
CA LYS A 89 -9.81 -14.30 -13.97
C LYS A 89 -8.78 -14.02 -12.87
N CYS A 90 -9.17 -13.34 -11.80
CA CYS A 90 -8.32 -13.20 -10.61
C CYS A 90 -8.05 -14.59 -10.02
N VAL A 91 -6.78 -14.93 -9.81
CA VAL A 91 -6.36 -16.20 -9.19
C VAL A 91 -5.73 -15.88 -7.82
N PRO A 92 -6.19 -16.50 -6.72
CA PRO A 92 -5.48 -16.40 -5.45
C PRO A 92 -4.03 -16.84 -5.58
N TRP A 93 -3.13 -16.30 -4.77
CA TRP A 93 -1.72 -16.70 -4.82
C TRP A 93 -1.60 -18.22 -4.57
N PRO A 94 -0.90 -18.98 -5.45
CA PRO A 94 -1.06 -20.44 -5.51
C PRO A 94 -0.45 -21.21 -4.34
N ARG A 95 0.43 -20.59 -3.55
CA ARG A 95 1.10 -21.23 -2.41
C ARG A 95 1.08 -20.31 -1.18
N PRO A 96 0.95 -20.87 0.03
CA PRO A 96 1.19 -20.13 1.26
C PRO A 96 2.70 -19.79 1.41
N GLY A 97 3.01 -18.77 2.22
CA GLY A 97 4.38 -18.30 2.44
C GLY A 97 4.84 -17.29 1.40
N LEU A 98 6.13 -17.38 1.00
CA LEU A 98 6.81 -16.41 0.13
C LEU A 98 6.07 -16.24 -1.20
N ARG A 99 5.67 -15.00 -1.47
CA ARG A 99 5.11 -14.61 -2.76
C ARG A 99 6.20 -13.98 -3.62
N ARG A 100 6.59 -14.69 -4.66
CA ARG A 100 7.62 -14.27 -5.61
C ARG A 100 7.08 -14.14 -7.03
N ALA A 101 7.41 -13.06 -7.71
CA ALA A 101 7.12 -12.92 -9.14
C ALA A 101 8.22 -12.18 -9.89
N SER A 102 8.29 -12.46 -11.19
CA SER A 102 9.26 -11.84 -12.09
C SER A 102 8.61 -10.82 -13.03
N VAL A 103 9.36 -9.76 -13.35
CA VAL A 103 9.00 -8.76 -14.35
C VAL A 103 10.03 -8.78 -15.48
N ASN A 104 9.54 -8.94 -16.71
CA ASN A 104 10.35 -8.86 -17.92
C ASN A 104 10.05 -7.55 -18.66
N SER A 105 11.07 -6.92 -19.21
CA SER A 105 10.94 -5.84 -20.19
C SER A 105 12.05 -5.90 -21.22
N PHE A 106 11.68 -5.97 -22.51
CA PHE A 106 12.62 -6.10 -23.62
C PHE A 106 12.52 -4.86 -24.51
N GLY A 107 13.63 -4.14 -24.65
CA GLY A 107 13.70 -2.97 -25.52
C GLY A 107 13.89 -3.40 -26.98
N GLN A 108 13.36 -2.62 -27.92
CA GLN A 108 13.50 -2.89 -29.36
C GLN A 108 14.96 -3.04 -29.81
N GLY A 109 15.89 -2.32 -29.18
CA GLY A 109 17.34 -2.42 -29.41
C GLY A 109 18.00 -3.70 -28.86
N GLY A 110 17.24 -4.66 -28.34
CA GLY A 110 17.74 -5.94 -27.81
C GLY A 110 18.19 -5.91 -26.34
N THR A 111 18.06 -4.77 -25.65
CA THR A 111 18.34 -4.70 -24.21
C THR A 111 17.22 -5.35 -23.42
N ASN A 112 17.56 -6.39 -22.66
CA ASN A 112 16.61 -7.16 -21.86
C ASN A 112 16.81 -6.88 -20.37
N CYS A 113 15.72 -6.69 -19.64
CA CYS A 113 15.72 -6.54 -18.18
C CYS A 113 14.78 -7.56 -17.54
N HIS A 114 15.26 -8.20 -16.47
CA HIS A 114 14.51 -9.15 -15.64
C HIS A 114 14.68 -8.77 -14.17
N VAL A 115 13.56 -8.60 -13.46
CA VAL A 115 13.56 -8.29 -12.02
C VAL A 115 12.74 -9.34 -11.29
N ILE A 116 13.23 -9.79 -10.14
CA ILE A 116 12.51 -10.69 -9.23
C ILE A 116 12.07 -9.87 -8.02
N LEU A 117 10.81 -10.01 -7.63
CA LEU A 117 10.21 -9.32 -6.50
C LEU A 117 9.64 -10.35 -5.51
N ASP A 118 9.91 -10.12 -4.23
CA ASP A 118 9.38 -10.87 -3.10
C ASP A 118 8.46 -9.98 -2.27
N ASP A 119 7.50 -10.58 -1.56
CA ASP A 119 6.66 -9.83 -0.63
C ASP A 119 7.45 -9.39 0.62
N ALA A 120 7.15 -8.17 1.06
CA ALA A 120 7.80 -7.57 2.21
C ALA A 120 7.52 -8.33 3.52
N SER A 121 6.34 -8.96 3.66
CA SER A 121 5.96 -9.65 4.89
C SER A 121 6.84 -10.88 5.15
N SER A 122 6.97 -11.75 4.14
CA SER A 122 7.83 -12.93 4.19
C SER A 122 9.30 -12.54 4.36
N TYR A 123 9.75 -11.47 3.70
CA TYR A 123 11.12 -10.96 3.88
C TYR A 123 11.37 -10.52 5.34
N LEU A 124 10.53 -9.64 5.89
CA LEU A 124 10.65 -9.16 7.26
C LEU A 124 10.63 -10.31 8.27
N GLN A 125 9.69 -11.25 8.12
CA GLN A 125 9.59 -12.44 8.97
C GLN A 125 10.86 -13.29 8.90
N SER A 126 11.40 -13.54 7.70
CA SER A 126 12.62 -14.34 7.53
C SER A 126 13.86 -13.71 8.18
N GLN A 127 13.86 -12.38 8.34
CA GLN A 127 14.96 -11.62 8.94
C GLN A 127 14.72 -11.29 10.42
N GLY A 128 13.60 -11.72 11.01
CA GLY A 128 13.23 -11.34 12.39
C GLY A 128 12.99 -9.84 12.56
N LEU A 129 12.64 -9.14 11.48
CA LEU A 129 12.40 -7.70 11.47
C LEU A 129 10.90 -7.40 11.64
N VAL A 130 10.61 -6.30 12.31
CA VAL A 130 9.25 -5.75 12.42
C VAL A 130 9.17 -4.49 11.56
N GLY A 131 8.15 -4.40 10.72
CA GLY A 131 7.95 -3.26 9.85
C GLY A 131 6.52 -3.18 9.30
N HIS A 132 6.09 -1.98 8.94
CA HIS A 132 4.81 -1.78 8.29
C HIS A 132 4.86 -2.23 6.84
N HIS A 133 3.89 -3.05 6.42
CA HIS A 133 3.74 -3.52 5.05
C HIS A 133 2.27 -3.57 4.64
N ASN A 134 1.98 -3.55 3.34
CA ASN A 134 0.62 -3.62 2.81
C ASN A 134 0.19 -5.04 2.39
N CYS A 135 1.03 -6.05 2.65
CA CYS A 135 0.75 -7.44 2.31
C CYS A 135 -0.48 -7.98 3.06
N THR A 136 -1.48 -8.47 2.33
CA THR A 136 -2.58 -9.27 2.87
C THR A 136 -2.03 -10.59 3.36
N LEU A 137 -2.07 -10.83 4.66
CA LEU A 137 -1.68 -12.12 5.25
C LEU A 137 -2.72 -13.17 4.85
N ALA A 138 -2.25 -14.33 4.40
CA ALA A 138 -3.15 -15.45 4.14
C ALA A 138 -3.71 -15.91 5.49
N THR A 139 -4.98 -15.64 5.76
CA THR A 139 -5.67 -16.21 6.92
C THR A 139 -5.68 -17.72 6.71
N THR A 140 -4.97 -18.47 7.54
CA THR A 140 -5.13 -19.93 7.61
C THR A 140 -6.62 -20.21 7.77
N ALA A 141 -7.18 -21.00 6.86
CA ALA A 141 -8.60 -21.31 6.82
C ALA A 141 -9.05 -21.94 8.15
N SER A 142 -9.65 -21.15 9.02
CA SER A 142 -10.58 -21.66 10.04
C SER A 142 -11.99 -21.26 9.62
N THR A 143 -12.73 -22.28 9.16
CA THR A 143 -14.20 -22.39 9.15
C THR A 143 -15.02 -21.35 8.38
N GLN A 144 -15.83 -21.89 7.47
CA GLN A 144 -16.94 -21.24 6.78
C GLN A 144 -17.74 -20.29 7.69
N SER A 145 -17.85 -19.03 7.30
CA SER A 145 -19.13 -18.32 7.31
C SER A 145 -19.05 -17.18 6.30
N GLY A 146 -19.89 -17.25 5.27
CA GLY A 146 -19.92 -16.25 4.23
C GLY A 146 -20.40 -14.91 4.76
N VAL A 147 -19.64 -13.84 4.53
CA VAL A 147 -20.21 -12.50 4.34
C VAL A 147 -19.26 -11.63 3.53
N ASN A 148 -19.88 -10.75 2.76
CA ASN A 148 -19.33 -9.90 1.71
C ASN A 148 -18.17 -9.00 2.12
N GLY A 149 -17.40 -8.61 1.09
CA GLY A 149 -16.12 -7.93 1.21
C GLY A 149 -16.14 -6.64 2.03
N LYS A 150 -15.17 -6.56 2.93
CA LYS A 150 -14.44 -5.36 3.36
C LYS A 150 -13.01 -5.80 3.62
N THR A 151 -12.05 -5.37 2.81
CA THR A 151 -10.62 -5.59 3.09
C THR A 151 -10.21 -4.68 4.25
N ASN A 152 -10.44 -5.14 5.47
CA ASN A 152 -9.85 -4.54 6.67
C ASN A 152 -8.36 -4.91 6.70
N GLY A 153 -7.52 -3.93 6.36
CA GLY A 153 -6.10 -3.94 6.71
C GLY A 153 -5.94 -3.77 8.21
N LEU A 154 -6.12 -4.87 8.95
CA LEU A 154 -5.77 -5.03 10.36
C LEU A 154 -5.21 -6.45 10.45
N ASN A 155 -3.92 -6.56 10.78
CA ASN A 155 -3.33 -7.64 11.58
C ASN A 155 -1.84 -7.35 11.79
N GLY A 156 -1.58 -6.49 12.78
CA GLY A 156 -0.35 -6.46 13.56
C GLY A 156 -0.72 -6.68 15.02
N ALA A 157 -1.30 -7.83 15.34
CA ALA A 157 -1.52 -8.29 16.71
C ALA A 157 -1.16 -9.78 16.75
N HIS A 158 0.06 -10.06 17.23
CA HIS A 158 0.60 -11.39 17.44
C HIS A 158 -0.05 -12.06 18.66
N LYS A 159 -0.59 -13.28 18.48
CA LYS A 159 -0.52 -14.44 19.39
C LYS A 159 -0.61 -15.68 18.46
N ALA A 160 0.29 -16.64 18.39
CA ALA A 160 1.11 -17.25 19.42
C ALA A 160 2.38 -17.90 18.84
N LEU A 161 3.50 -17.73 19.52
CA LEU A 161 4.53 -18.74 19.75
C LEU A 161 5.33 -18.23 20.96
N GLU A 162 5.30 -19.01 22.03
CA GLU A 162 5.91 -18.70 23.32
C GLU A 162 7.44 -18.67 23.19
N ALA A 163 8.03 -17.48 23.32
CA ALA A 163 9.42 -17.29 23.72
C ALA A 163 9.56 -15.95 24.44
N HIS A 164 9.56 -16.01 25.78
CA HIS A 164 9.93 -14.94 26.72
C HIS A 164 9.65 -13.48 26.33
N SER A 165 8.39 -13.15 26.07
CA SER A 165 7.94 -11.77 25.90
C SER A 165 7.89 -11.06 27.26
N ILE A 166 8.67 -9.98 27.40
CA ILE A 166 8.47 -8.96 28.42
C ILE A 166 7.00 -8.50 28.35
N ASN A 167 6.33 -8.47 29.50
CA ASN A 167 4.89 -8.28 29.61
C ASN A 167 4.54 -6.80 29.30
N ILE A 168 4.25 -6.50 28.03
CA ILE A 168 3.78 -5.17 27.55
C ILE A 168 2.26 -4.99 27.82
N SER A 169 1.61 -5.91 28.55
CA SER A 169 0.18 -5.79 28.91
C SER A 169 -0.12 -4.73 29.99
N LYS A 170 0.88 -3.95 30.42
CA LYS A 170 0.71 -2.86 31.41
C LYS A 170 0.42 -1.48 30.80
N PHE A 171 0.23 -1.38 29.48
CA PHE A 171 -0.08 -0.12 28.79
C PHE A 171 -1.49 -0.06 28.17
N ASP A 172 -2.33 -1.07 28.39
CA ASP A 172 -3.69 -1.09 27.82
C ASP A 172 -4.72 -0.27 28.62
N ASP A 173 -4.33 0.37 29.73
CA ASP A 173 -5.14 1.31 30.52
C ASP A 173 -4.68 2.77 30.33
N VAL A 174 -4.52 3.22 29.08
CA VAL A 174 -4.25 4.65 28.77
C VAL A 174 -5.53 5.29 28.24
N GLU A 175 -5.93 6.38 28.90
CA GLU A 175 -7.16 7.17 28.69
C GLU A 175 -7.65 7.26 27.24
N THR A 176 -8.87 6.74 27.04
CA THR A 176 -9.63 6.76 25.80
C THR A 176 -10.32 8.12 25.60
N ASN A 177 -9.58 9.16 25.23
CA ASN A 177 -10.00 10.23 24.30
C ASN A 177 -8.87 11.25 24.14
N MET A 178 -7.95 10.98 23.23
CA MET A 178 -6.65 11.64 23.24
C MET A 178 -6.55 12.55 22.00
N THR A 179 -6.57 13.87 22.20
CA THR A 179 -6.57 14.85 21.10
C THR A 179 -5.27 14.79 20.29
N ARG A 180 -5.39 15.02 18.98
CA ARG A 180 -4.30 15.00 17.99
C ARG A 180 -4.21 16.31 17.23
N LEU A 181 -2.99 16.72 16.95
CA LEU A 181 -2.70 17.85 16.08
C LEU A 181 -2.48 17.35 14.65
N LEU A 182 -3.38 17.71 13.74
CA LEU A 182 -3.18 17.51 12.32
C LEU A 182 -2.57 18.78 11.73
N VAL A 183 -1.41 18.66 11.08
CA VAL A 183 -0.66 19.81 10.52
C VAL A 183 -0.56 19.68 9.01
N TRP A 184 -1.04 20.68 8.28
CA TRP A 184 -0.87 20.77 6.84
C TRP A 184 0.11 21.88 6.50
N SER A 185 0.89 21.67 5.44
CA SER A 185 1.65 22.75 4.83
C SER A 185 1.60 22.70 3.31
N ALA A 186 1.68 23.86 2.67
CA ALA A 186 1.66 23.99 1.22
C ALA A 186 2.47 25.21 0.72
N PRO A 187 2.81 25.27 -0.58
CA PRO A 187 3.54 26.40 -1.16
C PRO A 187 2.79 27.75 -1.10
N ASP A 188 1.46 27.72 -1.08
CA ASP A 188 0.59 28.91 -0.99
C ASP A 188 -0.67 28.63 -0.15
N SER A 189 -1.34 29.70 0.29
CA SER A 189 -2.55 29.60 1.13
C SER A 189 -3.68 28.81 0.47
N GLY A 190 -3.93 29.04 -0.82
CA GLY A 190 -5.00 28.38 -1.54
C GLY A 190 -4.71 26.89 -1.76
N ALA A 191 -3.44 26.52 -1.96
CA ALA A 191 -3.02 25.13 -2.01
C ALA A 191 -3.22 24.42 -0.67
N ALA A 192 -2.97 25.10 0.46
CA ALA A 192 -3.26 24.53 1.79
C ALA A 192 -4.76 24.26 1.96
N ASP A 193 -5.62 25.21 1.59
CA ASP A 193 -7.08 25.01 1.63
C ASP A 193 -7.54 23.84 0.73
N ARG A 194 -7.03 23.77 -0.51
CA ARG A 194 -7.36 22.67 -1.43
C ARG A 194 -6.88 21.31 -0.91
N LEU A 195 -5.68 21.25 -0.35
CA LEU A 195 -5.11 20.02 0.21
C LEU A 195 -5.98 19.47 1.35
N ILE A 196 -6.36 20.36 2.27
CA ILE A 196 -7.23 20.05 3.40
C ILE A 196 -8.58 19.56 2.92
N GLN A 197 -9.21 20.31 2.00
CA GLN A 197 -10.53 19.95 1.45
C GLN A 197 -10.49 18.60 0.71
N ALA A 198 -9.43 18.34 -0.05
CA ALA A 198 -9.25 17.07 -0.75
C ALA A 198 -9.08 15.88 0.20
N GLN A 199 -8.53 16.09 1.40
CA GLN A 199 -8.34 15.05 2.40
C GLN A 199 -9.58 14.80 3.26
N ARG A 200 -10.59 15.66 3.22
CA ARG A 200 -11.82 15.54 4.04
C ARG A 200 -12.50 14.19 3.84
N THR A 201 -12.76 13.80 2.59
CA THR A 201 -13.40 12.51 2.29
C THR A 201 -12.54 11.33 2.76
N PHE A 202 -11.21 11.41 2.60
CA PHE A 202 -10.32 10.38 3.10
C PHE A 202 -10.38 10.29 4.63
N TYR A 203 -10.34 11.42 5.33
CA TYR A 203 -10.46 11.45 6.78
C TYR A 203 -11.76 10.80 7.25
N GLN A 204 -12.91 11.26 6.74
CA GLN A 204 -14.23 10.77 7.14
C GLN A 204 -14.41 9.27 6.88
N THR A 205 -13.94 8.78 5.73
CA THR A 205 -14.14 7.38 5.32
C THR A 205 -13.10 6.42 5.90
N SER A 206 -11.86 6.90 6.09
CA SER A 206 -10.70 6.05 6.33
C SER A 206 -10.09 6.23 7.73
N ILE A 207 -10.31 7.37 8.39
CA ILE A 207 -9.59 7.77 9.61
C ILE A 207 -10.52 8.02 10.79
N ALA A 208 -11.63 8.73 10.60
CA ALA A 208 -12.56 9.07 11.69
C ALA A 208 -13.01 7.83 12.46
N LYS A 209 -13.11 7.95 13.79
CA LYS A 209 -13.46 6.86 14.72
C LYS A 209 -12.51 5.66 14.70
N ARG A 210 -11.27 5.85 14.20
CA ARG A 210 -10.21 4.82 14.21
C ARG A 210 -8.95 5.41 14.85
N PRO A 211 -8.82 5.37 16.20
CA PRO A 211 -7.77 6.05 16.94
C PRO A 211 -6.35 5.77 16.40
N GLN A 212 -6.04 4.49 16.16
CA GLN A 212 -4.74 4.10 15.59
C GLN A 212 -4.44 4.71 14.21
N LYS A 213 -5.48 4.90 13.37
CA LYS A 213 -5.34 5.54 12.06
C LYS A 213 -5.19 7.05 12.18
N LEU A 214 -5.84 7.64 13.18
CA LEU A 214 -5.68 9.05 13.52
C LEU A 214 -4.25 9.35 13.99
N ASP A 215 -3.68 8.50 14.85
CA ASP A 215 -2.27 8.57 15.27
C ASP A 215 -1.32 8.52 14.07
N GLN A 216 -1.53 7.55 13.17
CA GLN A 216 -0.74 7.40 11.95
C GLN A 216 -0.85 8.61 11.03
N LEU A 217 -2.04 9.20 10.89
CA LEU A 217 -2.25 10.40 10.09
C LEU A 217 -1.53 11.60 10.69
N ALA A 218 -1.69 11.83 11.99
CA ALA A 218 -1.04 12.93 12.71
C ALA A 218 0.49 12.85 12.57
N TYR A 219 1.06 11.67 12.81
CA TYR A 219 2.49 11.42 12.58
C TYR A 219 2.90 11.66 11.13
N THR A 220 2.14 11.14 10.17
CA THR A 220 2.44 11.28 8.74
C THR A 220 2.46 12.75 8.33
N LEU A 221 1.48 13.53 8.77
CA LEU A 221 1.37 14.95 8.48
C LEU A 221 2.50 15.78 9.10
N ALA A 222 2.96 15.43 10.31
CA ALA A 222 4.02 16.13 11.02
C ALA A 222 5.44 15.78 10.52
N GLU A 223 5.71 14.49 10.26
CA GLU A 223 7.07 13.96 10.09
C GLU A 223 7.33 13.36 8.70
N ALA A 224 6.30 12.93 7.97
CA ALA A 224 6.43 12.26 6.68
C ALA A 224 5.86 13.06 5.50
N ARG A 225 5.83 14.40 5.64
CA ARG A 225 5.44 15.35 4.60
C ARG A 225 6.44 16.47 4.51
N THR A 226 6.59 17.01 3.31
CA THR A 226 7.36 18.22 3.07
C THR A 226 6.79 19.37 3.89
N ARG A 227 7.67 20.15 4.52
CA ARG A 227 7.31 21.34 5.29
C ARG A 227 7.45 22.58 4.42
N PHE A 228 6.33 23.24 4.15
CA PHE A 228 6.27 24.51 3.42
C PHE A 228 5.97 25.69 4.35
N SER A 229 6.08 26.91 3.81
CA SER A 229 5.89 28.14 4.58
C SER A 229 4.43 28.41 4.92
N TRP A 230 3.45 28.03 4.09
CA TRP A 230 2.04 28.19 4.48
C TRP A 230 1.58 26.97 5.25
N ARG A 231 1.04 27.17 6.45
CA ARG A 231 0.68 26.11 7.39
C ARG A 231 -0.73 26.33 7.92
N SER A 232 -1.43 25.23 8.17
CA SER A 232 -2.75 25.20 8.81
C SER A 232 -2.80 23.98 9.71
N PHE A 233 -3.66 24.01 10.73
CA PHE A 233 -3.80 22.88 11.63
C PHE A 233 -5.24 22.73 12.12
N ALA A 234 -5.53 21.54 12.63
CA ALA A 234 -6.75 21.22 13.35
C ALA A 234 -6.39 20.34 14.56
N LEU A 235 -7.14 20.54 15.65
CA LEU A 235 -7.13 19.65 16.79
C LEU A 235 -8.32 18.70 16.66
N VAL A 236 -8.06 17.41 16.74
CA VAL A 236 -9.03 16.35 16.39
C VAL A 236 -8.93 15.25 17.43
N ASP A 237 -10.06 14.78 17.93
CA ASP A 237 -10.14 13.66 18.86
C ASP A 237 -10.81 12.43 18.22
N ASP A 238 -11.01 11.37 19.01
CA ASP A 238 -11.56 10.11 18.49
C ASP A 238 -13.04 10.21 18.08
N GLU A 239 -13.75 11.20 18.61
CA GLU A 239 -15.17 11.48 18.32
C GLU A 239 -15.34 12.45 17.14
N THR A 240 -14.29 13.17 16.74
CA THR A 240 -14.35 14.20 15.70
C THR A 240 -14.61 13.55 14.33
N GLU A 241 -15.85 13.63 13.87
CA GLU A 241 -16.27 13.12 12.56
C GLU A 241 -15.81 14.02 11.41
N ASP A 242 -15.80 15.33 11.65
CA ASP A 242 -15.37 16.32 10.68
C ASP A 242 -14.67 17.48 11.38
N PHE A 243 -13.46 17.80 10.90
CA PHE A 243 -12.67 18.92 11.41
C PHE A 243 -12.91 20.22 10.62
N MET A 244 -13.85 20.21 9.66
CA MET A 244 -14.42 21.40 8.99
C MET A 244 -15.77 21.85 9.57
N ASP A 245 -16.36 21.09 10.50
CA ASP A 245 -17.59 21.51 11.17
C ASP A 245 -17.23 22.38 12.38
N ASP A 246 -17.73 23.61 12.43
CA ASP A 246 -17.35 24.66 13.39
C ASP A 246 -17.83 24.37 14.83
N THR A 247 -18.34 23.17 15.11
CA THR A 247 -19.12 22.85 16.31
C THR A 247 -18.29 22.35 17.50
N ARG A 248 -17.02 21.94 17.33
CA ARG A 248 -16.17 21.50 18.47
C ARG A 248 -14.79 22.16 18.55
N LEU A 249 -13.98 22.20 17.49
CA LEU A 249 -12.71 22.96 17.43
C LEU A 249 -12.41 23.37 15.97
N PRO A 250 -12.45 24.67 15.63
CA PRO A 250 -12.35 25.08 14.23
C PRO A 250 -10.92 24.95 13.72
N ARG A 251 -10.81 24.43 12.50
CA ARG A 251 -9.60 24.51 11.68
C ARG A 251 -9.07 25.95 11.64
N GLN A 252 -7.76 26.10 11.83
CA GLN A 252 -7.13 27.41 11.64
C GLN A 252 -6.93 27.75 10.16
N LYS A 253 -7.19 29.00 9.80
CA LYS A 253 -6.94 29.51 8.44
C LYS A 253 -5.45 29.37 8.10
N PRO A 254 -5.09 28.98 6.87
CA PRO A 254 -3.69 28.89 6.47
C PRO A 254 -2.97 30.21 6.71
N THR A 255 -1.85 30.13 7.41
CA THR A 255 -1.02 31.28 7.77
C THR A 255 0.39 31.04 7.27
N ARG A 256 1.03 32.09 6.77
CA ARG A 256 2.42 32.02 6.32
C ARG A 256 3.35 32.12 7.53
N GLU A 257 4.30 31.20 7.59
CA GLU A 257 5.46 31.27 8.47
C GLU A 257 6.18 32.60 8.29
N SER A 258 6.51 33.22 9.43
CA SER A 258 7.33 34.43 9.45
C SER A 258 8.77 34.09 9.11
N ALA A 259 9.42 34.93 8.30
CA ALA A 259 10.85 34.83 8.02
C ALA A 259 11.73 35.29 9.19
N ALA A 260 11.14 35.92 10.22
CA ALA A 260 11.88 36.39 11.39
C ALA A 260 12.18 35.22 12.35
N GLN A 261 13.37 35.23 12.94
CA GLN A 261 13.70 34.33 14.05
C GLN A 261 12.91 34.78 15.29
N LEU A 262 11.76 34.15 15.51
CA LEU A 262 10.89 34.45 16.63
C LEU A 262 11.43 33.75 17.90
N GLY A 263 11.57 34.51 18.98
CA GLY A 263 11.78 33.95 20.32
C GLY A 263 10.45 33.51 20.95
N VAL A 264 10.50 32.48 21.78
CA VAL A 264 9.35 32.04 22.59
C VAL A 264 9.52 32.57 24.01
N ALA A 265 8.57 33.37 24.48
CA ALA A 265 8.51 33.81 25.87
C ALA A 265 7.42 33.03 26.61
N PHE A 266 7.80 32.42 27.74
CA PHE A 266 6.86 31.71 28.61
C PHE A 266 6.32 32.68 29.67
N ILE A 267 4.99 32.82 29.74
CA ILE A 267 4.32 33.65 30.74
C ILE A 267 3.69 32.72 31.78
N PHE A 268 4.09 32.88 33.04
CA PHE A 268 3.56 32.11 34.16
C PHE A 268 2.43 32.89 34.82
N THR A 269 1.26 32.26 34.96
CA THR A 269 0.10 32.88 35.59
C THR A 269 0.27 32.96 37.10
N GLY A 270 -0.28 34.02 37.71
CA GLY A 270 -0.27 34.22 39.15
C GLY A 270 -1.43 33.52 39.87
N GLN A 271 -1.48 33.69 41.19
CA GLN A 271 -2.60 33.26 42.03
C GLN A 271 -3.91 33.95 41.59
N GLY A 272 -4.98 33.19 41.35
CA GLY A 272 -6.28 33.69 40.86
C GLY A 272 -6.63 33.30 39.42
N ALA A 273 -5.70 32.69 38.68
CA ALA A 273 -5.93 32.20 37.30
C ALA A 273 -6.54 30.78 37.22
N GLN A 274 -6.86 30.18 38.36
CA GLN A 274 -7.56 28.89 38.40
C GLN A 274 -9.01 29.05 37.88
N TRP A 275 -9.44 28.11 37.04
CA TRP A 275 -10.81 28.03 36.53
C TRP A 275 -11.65 27.12 37.44
N ASN A 276 -12.92 27.46 37.66
CA ASN A 276 -13.89 26.64 38.40
C ASN A 276 -14.54 25.58 37.51
#